data_AF-A0ABD3D884-F1
#
_entry.id   AF-A0ABD3D884-F1
#
_cell.length_a   1.000
_cell.length_b   1.000
_cell.length_c   1.000
_cell.angle_alpha   90.00
_cell.angle_beta   90.00
_cell.angle_gamma   90.00
#
_symmetry.space_group_name_H-M   'P 1'
#
loop_
_entity.id
_entity.type
_entity.pdbx_description
1 polymer ?
#
loop_
_entity_poly.entity_id
_entity_poly.type
_entity_poly.pdbx_seq_one_letter_code
_entity_poly.pdbx_strand_id
1 'polypeptide(L)'
;MDSTFKLLLIALLLCFSLSNFATARTLDPRSKAKMKTTLPARLKLDEAGQGSSNCLESLFQLQSCTSEIVFFFLNGETYLGPSCCQAIRTIQKDCWPDLLGSLGYTTEEGDILEGYCDASEEGSAVPTPP
;
A
#
# COMPACT_ATOMS: atom_id res chain seq x y z
N MET A 1 -30.09 36.98 6.38
CA MET A 1 -28.66 36.58 6.34
C MET A 1 -27.83 37.84 6.31
N ASP A 2 -27.61 38.38 7.50
CA ASP A 2 -27.22 39.76 7.75
C ASP A 2 -25.80 40.05 7.27
N SER A 3 -25.54 41.30 6.87
CA SER A 3 -24.23 41.72 6.34
C SER A 3 -23.08 41.43 7.32
N THR A 4 -23.38 41.48 8.61
CA THR A 4 -22.49 41.12 9.72
C THR A 4 -22.12 39.63 9.71
N PHE A 5 -23.08 38.74 9.42
CA PHE A 5 -22.84 37.30 9.29
C PHE A 5 -21.93 36.99 8.09
N LYS A 6 -22.12 37.70 6.96
CA LYS A 6 -21.23 37.59 5.80
C LYS A 6 -19.80 38.05 6.11
N LEU A 7 -19.64 39.17 6.83
CA LEU A 7 -18.32 39.62 7.28
C LEU A 7 -17.65 38.61 8.21
N LEU A 8 -18.42 38.01 9.13
CA LEU A 8 -17.93 36.98 10.05
C LEU A 8 -17.43 35.74 9.32
N LEU A 9 -18.18 35.26 8.32
CA LEU A 9 -17.77 34.12 7.49
C LEU A 9 -16.51 34.42 6.66
N ILE A 10 -16.42 35.61 6.06
CA ILE A 10 -15.23 36.01 5.28
C ILE A 10 -13.99 36.09 6.19
N ALA A 11 -14.13 36.66 7.38
CA ALA A 11 -13.03 36.72 8.35
C ALA A 11 -12.58 35.31 8.78
N LEU A 12 -13.51 34.38 8.99
CA LEU A 12 -13.21 33.00 9.39
C LEU A 12 -12.47 32.22 8.28
N LEU A 13 -12.90 32.41 7.01
CA LEU A 13 -12.24 31.80 5.85
C LEU A 13 -10.82 32.34 5.63
N LEU A 14 -10.59 33.63 5.87
CA LEU A 14 -9.26 34.24 5.80
C LEU A 14 -8.34 33.73 6.93
N CYS A 15 -8.87 33.51 8.15
CA CYS A 15 -8.08 32.91 9.23
C CYS A 15 -7.68 31.46 8.94
N PHE A 16 -8.56 30.70 8.30
CA PHE A 16 -8.30 29.30 7.95
C PHE A 16 -7.20 29.14 6.89
N SER A 17 -7.10 30.09 5.96
CA SER A 17 -6.04 30.10 4.94
C SER A 17 -4.67 30.51 5.51
N LEU A 18 -4.61 31.39 6.51
CA LEU A 18 -3.34 31.70 7.20
C LEU A 18 -2.83 30.55 8.08
N SER A 19 -3.70 29.62 8.51
CA SER A 19 -3.30 28.40 9.23
C SER A 19 -2.60 27.36 8.33
N ASN A 20 -2.63 27.57 7.01
CA ASN A 20 -1.88 26.80 6.02
C ASN A 20 -0.54 27.48 5.64
N PHE A 21 0.04 28.28 6.54
CA PHE A 21 1.46 28.64 6.45
C PHE A 21 2.32 27.41 6.75
N ALA A 22 2.52 26.61 5.70
CA ALA A 22 3.72 25.84 5.43
C ALA A 22 4.47 25.28 6.66
N THR A 23 4.08 24.08 7.09
CA THR A 23 5.11 23.02 7.07
C THR A 23 5.28 22.53 5.63
N ALA A 24 5.73 23.42 4.75
CA ALA A 24 6.63 22.99 3.71
C ALA A 24 7.88 22.58 4.47
N ARG A 25 7.87 21.36 5.02
CA ARG A 25 9.13 20.65 5.20
C ARG A 25 9.73 20.74 3.82
N THR A 26 10.83 21.46 3.69
CA THR A 26 11.76 21.18 2.62
C THR A 26 11.81 19.66 2.60
N LEU A 27 11.31 19.04 1.53
CA LEU A 27 11.68 17.67 1.24
C LEU A 27 13.15 17.79 0.93
N ASP A 28 13.92 17.86 2.01
CA ASP A 28 15.34 17.69 2.04
C ASP A 28 15.57 16.50 1.11
N PRO A 29 16.44 16.59 0.10
CA PRO A 29 16.82 15.41 -0.67
C PRO A 29 17.27 14.28 0.26
N ARG A 30 17.73 14.66 1.47
CA ARG A 30 18.01 13.77 2.59
C ARG A 30 16.79 13.12 3.23
N SER A 31 15.58 13.68 3.18
CA SER A 31 14.36 13.03 3.69
C SER A 31 13.83 11.98 2.72
N LYS A 32 13.96 12.17 1.40
CA LYS A 32 13.76 11.08 0.41
C LYS A 32 14.83 10.01 0.54
N ALA A 33 16.09 10.39 0.74
CA ALA A 33 17.14 9.44 1.08
C ALA A 33 16.88 8.75 2.43
N LYS A 34 16.36 9.48 3.42
CA LYS A 34 16.03 8.94 4.74
C LYS A 34 14.81 8.05 4.71
N MET A 35 13.81 8.32 3.88
CA MET A 35 12.67 7.44 3.68
C MET A 35 13.11 6.14 2.99
N LYS A 36 14.06 6.23 2.05
CA LYS A 36 14.74 5.06 1.46
C LYS A 36 15.64 4.30 2.46
N THR A 37 16.26 4.97 3.42
CA THR A 37 17.09 4.32 4.46
C THR A 37 16.30 3.91 5.71
N THR A 38 15.06 4.37 5.86
CA THR A 38 14.23 4.09 7.04
C THR A 38 13.30 2.92 6.79
N LEU A 39 12.89 2.63 5.55
CA LEU A 39 12.11 1.43 5.24
C LEU A 39 12.84 0.13 5.59
N PRO A 40 14.07 -0.15 5.09
CA PRO A 40 14.81 -1.36 5.46
C PRO A 40 15.12 -1.43 6.96
N ALA A 41 15.46 -0.29 7.58
CA ALA A 41 15.71 -0.22 9.03
C ALA A 41 14.43 -0.40 9.89
N ARG A 42 13.26 0.04 9.41
CA ARG A 42 11.96 -0.15 10.08
C ARG A 42 11.45 -1.58 9.93
N LEU A 43 11.75 -2.19 8.79
CA LEU A 43 11.42 -3.57 8.46
C LEU A 43 12.45 -4.58 9.02
N LYS A 44 13.43 -4.10 9.82
CA LYS A 44 14.52 -4.91 10.40
C LYS A 44 15.22 -5.83 9.39
N LEU A 45 15.37 -5.35 8.16
CA LEU A 45 15.94 -6.15 7.07
C LEU A 45 17.38 -6.58 7.31
N ASP A 46 18.15 -5.72 7.96
CA ASP A 46 19.59 -5.93 8.20
C ASP A 46 19.88 -7.07 9.21
N GLU A 47 18.92 -7.48 10.04
CA GLU A 47 19.09 -8.62 10.96
C GLU A 47 18.43 -9.92 10.48
N ALA A 48 17.49 -9.85 9.53
CA ALA A 48 16.61 -10.97 9.17
C ALA A 48 17.10 -11.85 7.99
N GLY A 49 18.25 -11.56 7.38
CA GLY A 49 18.84 -12.41 6.33
C GLY A 49 18.05 -12.47 5.02
N GLN A 50 18.35 -13.46 4.18
CA GLN A 50 17.89 -13.62 2.79
C GLN A 50 16.36 -13.66 2.61
N GLY A 51 15.59 -14.01 3.65
CA GLY A 51 14.13 -13.93 3.62
C GLY A 51 13.62 -12.50 3.53
N SER A 52 14.32 -11.56 4.16
CA SER A 52 13.89 -10.16 4.25
C SER A 52 14.13 -9.38 2.94
N SER A 53 15.14 -9.75 2.15
CA SER A 53 15.31 -9.22 0.78
C SER A 53 14.22 -9.68 -0.18
N ASN A 54 13.79 -10.94 -0.08
CA ASN A 54 12.70 -11.48 -0.91
C ASN A 54 11.37 -10.80 -0.56
N CYS A 55 11.19 -10.47 0.70
CA CYS A 55 10.05 -9.72 1.19
C CYS A 55 9.99 -8.28 0.69
N LEU A 56 11.12 -7.58 0.63
CA LEU A 56 11.15 -6.25 0.02
C LEU A 56 10.91 -6.28 -1.48
N GLU A 57 11.50 -7.24 -2.19
CA GLU A 57 11.30 -7.36 -3.63
C GLU A 57 9.82 -7.64 -3.95
N SER A 58 9.23 -8.59 -3.23
CA SER A 58 7.80 -8.93 -3.37
C SER A 58 6.91 -7.75 -3.00
N LEU A 59 7.31 -6.91 -2.03
CA LEU A 59 6.61 -5.66 -1.73
C LEU A 59 6.68 -4.65 -2.87
N PHE A 60 7.84 -4.46 -3.50
CA PHE A 60 7.95 -3.57 -4.65
C PHE A 60 7.07 -4.06 -5.80
N GLN A 61 6.95 -5.39 -5.95
CA GLN A 61 6.02 -6.00 -6.89
C GLN A 61 4.56 -5.80 -6.48
N LEU A 62 4.21 -5.89 -5.19
CA LEU A 62 2.87 -5.56 -4.71
C LEU A 62 2.53 -4.08 -4.89
N GLN A 63 3.52 -3.19 -4.81
CA GLN A 63 3.33 -1.76 -5.08
C GLN A 63 2.87 -1.52 -6.53
N SER A 64 3.39 -2.27 -7.50
CA SER A 64 2.94 -2.16 -8.89
C SER A 64 1.50 -2.65 -9.07
N CYS A 65 1.03 -3.58 -8.22
CA CYS A 65 -0.36 -4.04 -8.18
C CYS A 65 -1.36 -3.05 -7.58
N THR A 66 -0.93 -1.92 -7.00
CA THR A 66 -1.82 -1.07 -6.19
C THR A 66 -3.10 -0.69 -6.93
N SER A 67 -3.03 -0.45 -8.25
CA SER A 67 -4.22 -0.18 -9.06
C SER A 67 -5.18 -1.36 -9.15
N GLU A 68 -4.65 -2.58 -9.32
CA GLU A 68 -5.45 -3.82 -9.38
C GLU A 68 -6.11 -4.10 -8.03
N ILE A 69 -5.36 -3.96 -6.93
CA ILE A 69 -5.85 -4.19 -5.57
C ILE A 69 -6.91 -3.14 -5.17
N VAL A 70 -6.66 -1.86 -5.45
CA VAL A 70 -7.64 -0.80 -5.16
C VAL A 70 -8.91 -1.02 -5.97
N PHE A 71 -8.79 -1.40 -7.23
CA PHE A 71 -9.93 -1.64 -8.10
C PHE A 71 -10.73 -2.89 -7.69
N PHE A 72 -10.04 -3.94 -7.23
CA PHE A 72 -10.62 -5.13 -6.62
C PHE A 72 -11.53 -4.79 -5.44
N PHE A 73 -11.05 -3.97 -4.49
CA PHE A 73 -11.85 -3.59 -3.32
C PHE A 73 -12.93 -2.54 -3.62
N LEU A 74 -12.68 -1.59 -4.52
CA LEU A 74 -13.63 -0.50 -4.81
C LEU A 74 -14.78 -0.91 -5.74
N ASN A 75 -14.50 -1.77 -6.73
CA ASN A 75 -15.47 -2.13 -7.77
C ASN A 75 -15.94 -3.58 -7.64
N GLY A 76 -15.27 -4.39 -6.82
CA GLY A 76 -15.47 -5.84 -6.78
C GLY A 76 -14.96 -6.53 -8.04
N GLU A 77 -14.16 -5.85 -8.88
CA GLU A 77 -13.57 -6.47 -10.06
C GLU A 77 -12.45 -7.41 -9.65
N THR A 78 -12.72 -8.70 -9.77
CA THR A 78 -11.86 -9.77 -9.29
C THR A 78 -10.79 -10.10 -10.32
N TYR A 79 -9.93 -9.15 -10.68
CA TYR A 79 -8.81 -9.43 -11.57
C TYR A 79 -7.49 -8.94 -10.99
N LEU A 80 -6.69 -9.89 -10.50
CA LEU A 80 -5.29 -9.69 -10.17
C LEU A 80 -4.46 -10.50 -11.16
N GLY A 81 -3.48 -9.86 -11.79
CA GLY A 81 -2.61 -10.51 -12.74
C GLY A 81 -1.74 -11.60 -12.09
N PRO A 82 -1.20 -12.56 -12.87
CA PRO A 82 -0.38 -13.65 -12.35
C PRO A 82 0.85 -13.18 -11.55
N SER A 83 1.50 -12.11 -12.03
CA SER A 83 2.62 -11.48 -11.31
C SER A 83 2.20 -10.87 -9.97
N CYS A 84 0.96 -10.39 -9.90
CA CYS A 84 0.42 -9.84 -8.67
C CYS A 84 0.13 -10.94 -7.65
N CYS A 85 -0.52 -12.00 -8.10
CA CYS A 85 -0.79 -13.17 -7.26
C CYS A 85 0.48 -13.88 -6.79
N GLN A 86 1.56 -13.86 -7.57
CA GLN A 86 2.85 -14.35 -7.11
C GLN A 86 3.44 -13.49 -5.98
N ALA A 87 3.33 -12.17 -6.08
CA ALA A 87 3.78 -11.25 -5.04
C ALA A 87 2.98 -11.41 -3.73
N ILE A 88 1.65 -11.49 -3.85
CA ILE A 88 0.73 -11.72 -2.72
C ILE A 88 1.09 -13.00 -1.97
N ARG A 89 1.25 -14.13 -2.68
CA ARG A 89 1.62 -15.42 -2.07
C ARG A 89 2.95 -15.38 -1.35
N THR A 90 3.97 -14.77 -1.98
CA THR A 90 5.31 -14.67 -1.37
C THR A 90 5.25 -13.83 -0.10
N ILE A 91 4.51 -12.73 -0.13
CA ILE A 91 4.33 -11.86 1.01
C ILE A 91 3.59 -12.56 2.15
N GLN A 92 2.48 -13.23 1.85
CA GLN A 92 1.67 -13.85 2.89
C GLN A 92 2.41 -15.01 3.56
N LYS A 93 3.12 -15.80 2.78
CA LYS A 93 3.85 -16.97 3.28
C LYS A 93 5.12 -16.60 4.03
N ASP A 94 5.91 -15.69 3.49
CA ASP A 94 7.28 -15.48 3.94
C ASP A 94 7.48 -14.16 4.71
N CYS A 95 6.51 -13.25 4.68
CA CYS A 95 6.70 -11.85 5.11
C CYS A 95 5.62 -11.31 6.06
N TRP A 96 4.52 -12.02 6.20
CA TRP A 96 3.45 -11.70 7.14
C TRP A 96 3.87 -12.01 8.59
N PRO A 97 3.44 -11.26 9.63
CA PRO A 97 2.59 -10.05 9.63
C PRO A 97 3.35 -8.72 9.64
N ASP A 98 4.66 -8.73 9.92
CA ASP A 98 5.42 -7.53 10.26
C ASP A 98 5.49 -6.51 9.10
N LEU A 99 5.40 -7.00 7.86
CA LEU A 99 5.61 -6.22 6.66
C LEU A 99 4.36 -5.48 6.16
N LEU A 100 3.23 -6.19 6.07
CA LEU A 100 1.97 -5.61 5.55
C LEU A 100 1.26 -4.77 6.60
N GLY A 101 1.31 -5.17 7.86
CA GLY A 101 0.81 -4.35 8.96
C GLY A 101 1.49 -2.98 9.02
N SER A 102 2.78 -2.92 8.67
CA SER A 102 3.54 -1.66 8.59
C SER A 102 3.12 -0.75 7.41
N LEU A 103 2.46 -1.31 6.39
CA LEU A 103 2.00 -0.58 5.20
C LEU A 103 0.49 -0.25 5.23
N GLY A 104 -0.20 -0.66 6.30
CA GLY A 104 -1.62 -0.40 6.47
C GLY A 104 -2.55 -1.47 5.89
N TYR A 105 -2.01 -2.62 5.47
CA TYR A 105 -2.81 -3.80 5.16
C TYR A 105 -3.15 -4.55 6.45
N THR A 106 -4.40 -4.98 6.55
CA THR A 106 -4.87 -5.86 7.62
C THR A 106 -4.67 -7.33 7.27
N THR A 107 -4.70 -8.20 8.29
CA THR A 107 -4.64 -9.66 8.09
C THR A 107 -5.77 -10.13 7.18
N GLU A 108 -6.97 -9.61 7.42
CA GLU A 108 -8.18 -9.99 6.68
C GLU A 108 -8.07 -9.62 5.20
N GLU A 109 -7.55 -8.43 4.88
CA GLU A 109 -7.30 -8.04 3.49
C GLU A 109 -6.24 -8.92 2.82
N GLY A 110 -5.22 -9.35 3.56
CA GLY A 110 -4.23 -10.32 3.07
C GLY A 110 -4.84 -11.67 2.73
N ASP A 111 -5.60 -12.23 3.67
CA ASP A 111 -6.27 -13.53 3.54
C ASP A 111 -7.26 -13.55 2.35
N ILE A 112 -7.96 -12.43 2.11
CA ILE A 112 -8.87 -12.27 0.96
C ILE A 112 -8.09 -12.31 -0.37
N LEU A 113 -6.95 -11.63 -0.43
CA LEU A 113 -6.12 -11.55 -1.64
C LEU A 113 -5.49 -12.90 -1.97
N GLU A 114 -4.99 -13.65 -0.99
CA GLU A 114 -4.49 -15.02 -1.23
C GLU A 114 -5.61 -15.97 -1.63
N GLY A 115 -6.76 -15.93 -0.96
CA GLY A 115 -7.90 -16.77 -1.32
C GLY A 115 -8.34 -16.57 -2.77
N TYR A 116 -8.32 -15.33 -3.28
CA TYR A 116 -8.56 -15.05 -4.69
C TYR A 116 -7.45 -15.62 -5.61
N CYS A 117 -6.20 -15.46 -5.21
CA CYS A 117 -5.06 -15.89 -6.01
C CYS A 117 -4.91 -17.41 -6.09
N ASP A 118 -5.31 -18.14 -5.06
CA ASP A 118 -5.32 -19.60 -5.06
C ASP A 118 -6.46 -20.16 -5.92
N ALA A 119 -7.65 -19.55 -5.88
CA ALA A 119 -8.77 -19.91 -6.74
C ALA A 119 -8.49 -19.66 -8.24
N SER A 120 -7.64 -18.67 -8.56
CA SER A 120 -7.28 -18.33 -9.93
C SER A 120 -6.36 -19.36 -10.60
N GLU A 121 -5.63 -20.17 -9.83
CA GLU A 121 -4.78 -21.26 -10.35
C GLU A 121 -5.62 -22.50 -10.73
N GLU A 122 -6.64 -22.82 -9.95
CA GLU A 122 -7.50 -23.99 -10.22
C GLU A 122 -8.33 -23.83 -11.50
N GLY A 123 -8.66 -22.59 -11.88
CA GLY A 123 -9.31 -22.28 -13.17
C GLY A 123 -8.38 -22.37 -14.39
N SER A 124 -7.06 -22.46 -14.20
CA SER A 124 -6.06 -22.51 -15.27
C SER A 124 -5.51 -23.92 -15.55
N ALA A 125 -5.94 -24.93 -14.79
CA ALA A 125 -5.63 -26.33 -15.07
C ALA A 125 -6.39 -26.81 -16.31
N VAL A 126 -5.88 -26.46 -17.50
CA VAL A 126 -6.22 -27.12 -18.75
C VAL A 126 -5.90 -28.61 -18.58
N PRO A 127 -6.87 -29.54 -18.73
CA PRO A 127 -6.57 -30.95 -18.68
C PRO A 127 -5.67 -31.28 -19.86
N THR A 128 -4.47 -31.79 -19.58
CA THR A 128 -3.59 -32.36 -20.60
C THR A 128 -4.29 -33.55 -21.26
N PRO A 129 -4.53 -33.54 -22.58
CA PRO A 129 -5.05 -34.71 -23.26
C PRO A 129 -3.98 -35.83 -23.30
N PRO A 130 -4.42 -37.11 -23.37
CA PRO A 130 -3.54 -38.29 -23.35
C PRO A 130 -2.61 -38.39 -24.56
#